data_AF-A0A2E1W8A2-F1
#
_entry.id   AF-A0A2E1W8A2-F1
#
_cell.length_a   1.000
_cell.length_b   1.000
_cell.length_c   1.000
_cell.angle_alpha   90.00
_cell.angle_beta   90.00
_cell.angle_gamma   90.00
#
_symmetry.space_group_name_H-M   'P 1'
#
loop_
_entity.id
_entity.type
_entity.pdbx_description
1 polymer ?
#
loop_
_entity_poly.entity_id
_entity_poly.type
_entity_poly.pdbx_seq_one_letter_code
_entity_poly.pdbx_strand_id
1 'polypeptide(L)'
;MKERAIIRFSILVFWTFFWGLSVVDKIIPDVHNLWVGKDFFALFVKFFGSLGLKEPIFATVALATVSALEAVNFVFYLLALISFSKRRAPQAEKWFFRAVFSSMVLFSLFSIADQVFGDRFQLLEHGLFWLILIASWILYKFVSSSEDNKLSFKGSKSFKIALIVGFCLTAITSISIVDFSNKTFSNVNSPVAGEEVVEGVYKFNFPFLADKLVWEKTINTFKKNNPNLKVNYIYTGPSELNSKKKTHMLLYVFTEEKSYSIRN
;
A
#
# COMPACT_ATOMS: atom_id res chain seq x y z
N MET A 1 -11.92 26.18 -29.13
CA MET A 1 -12.14 24.79 -29.61
C MET A 1 -10.88 23.92 -29.58
N LYS A 2 -9.72 24.40 -30.09
CA LYS A 2 -8.46 23.61 -30.11
C LYS A 2 -7.90 23.32 -28.71
N GLU A 3 -7.86 24.31 -27.82
CA GLU A 3 -7.35 24.16 -26.45
C GLU A 3 -8.08 23.08 -25.64
N ARG A 4 -9.42 23.03 -25.75
CA ARG A 4 -10.26 22.03 -25.09
C ARG A 4 -9.93 20.61 -25.57
N ALA A 5 -9.69 20.44 -26.86
CA ALA A 5 -9.28 19.16 -27.44
C ALA A 5 -7.87 18.77 -27.00
N ILE A 6 -6.94 19.73 -26.90
CA ILE A 6 -5.58 19.53 -26.40
C ILE A 6 -5.62 19.05 -24.95
N ILE A 7 -6.37 19.72 -24.07
CA ILE A 7 -6.50 19.32 -22.66
C ILE A 7 -7.04 17.89 -22.54
N ARG A 8 -8.12 17.57 -23.27
CA ARG A 8 -8.71 16.21 -23.26
C ARG A 8 -7.74 15.16 -23.79
N PHE A 9 -6.97 15.49 -24.84
CA PHE A 9 -5.94 14.62 -25.37
C PHE A 9 -4.81 14.41 -24.36
N SER A 10 -4.30 15.46 -23.74
CA SER A 10 -3.24 15.40 -22.73
C SER A 10 -3.63 14.54 -21.53
N ILE A 11 -4.88 14.64 -21.05
CA ILE A 11 -5.40 13.77 -19.98
C ILE A 11 -5.36 12.30 -20.40
N LEU A 12 -5.85 11.99 -21.60
CA LEU A 12 -5.86 10.60 -22.10
C LEU A 12 -4.46 10.06 -22.30
N VAL A 13 -3.56 10.85 -22.88
CA VAL A 13 -2.15 10.50 -23.07
C VAL A 13 -1.50 10.24 -21.72
N PHE A 14 -1.60 11.17 -20.77
CA PHE A 14 -1.02 11.05 -19.44
C PHE A 14 -1.41 9.72 -18.77
N TRP A 15 -2.71 9.42 -18.69
CA TRP A 15 -3.17 8.19 -18.03
C TRP A 15 -2.85 6.92 -18.83
N THR A 16 -2.84 6.99 -20.17
CA THR A 16 -2.42 5.85 -21.00
C THR A 16 -0.95 5.52 -20.76
N PHE A 17 -0.08 6.54 -20.69
CA PHE A 17 1.33 6.34 -20.39
C PHE A 17 1.54 5.87 -18.95
N PHE A 18 0.84 6.46 -17.97
CA PHE A 18 0.93 6.04 -16.57
C PHE A 18 0.66 4.53 -16.43
N TRP A 19 -0.47 4.05 -16.95
CA TRP A 19 -0.83 2.63 -16.86
C TRP A 19 0.03 1.75 -17.76
N GLY A 20 0.42 2.23 -18.94
CA GLY A 20 1.32 1.51 -19.83
C GLY A 20 2.69 1.27 -19.20
N LEU A 21 3.27 2.31 -18.58
CA LEU A 21 4.53 2.19 -17.86
C LEU A 21 4.40 1.29 -16.63
N SER A 22 3.30 1.34 -15.89
CA SER A 22 3.04 0.43 -14.76
C SER A 22 3.03 -1.05 -15.19
N VAL A 23 2.46 -1.34 -16.36
CA VAL A 23 2.47 -2.70 -16.94
C VAL A 23 3.87 -3.09 -17.40
N VAL A 24 4.59 -2.18 -18.07
CA VAL A 24 5.98 -2.42 -18.51
C VAL A 24 6.89 -2.71 -17.32
N ASP A 25 6.74 -1.98 -16.21
CA ASP A 25 7.53 -2.16 -14.99
C ASP A 25 7.35 -3.55 -14.36
N LYS A 26 6.20 -4.20 -14.59
CA LYS A 26 5.93 -5.57 -14.13
C LYS A 26 6.42 -6.65 -15.10
N ILE A 27 6.61 -6.32 -16.37
CA ILE A 27 7.15 -7.23 -17.39
C ILE A 27 8.67 -7.19 -17.42
N ILE A 28 9.25 -6.01 -17.16
CA ILE A 28 10.69 -5.75 -17.16
C ILE A 28 11.10 -5.36 -15.72
N PRO A 29 11.26 -6.35 -14.82
CA PRO A 29 11.54 -6.09 -13.41
C PRO A 29 13.00 -5.69 -13.15
N ASP A 30 13.87 -5.80 -14.15
CA ASP A 30 15.33 -5.71 -14.00
C ASP A 30 15.91 -4.36 -14.48
N VAL A 31 17.16 -4.11 -14.09
CA VAL A 31 17.87 -2.91 -14.50
C VAL A 31 18.41 -3.08 -15.92
N HIS A 32 17.95 -2.21 -16.82
CA HIS A 32 18.43 -2.11 -18.19
C HIS A 32 18.94 -0.69 -18.48
N ASN A 33 19.60 -0.53 -19.62
CA ASN A 33 20.01 0.80 -20.08
C ASN A 33 18.76 1.68 -20.28
N LEU A 34 18.65 2.78 -19.53
CA LEU A 34 17.51 3.72 -19.47
C LEU A 34 16.23 3.23 -18.77
N TRP A 35 16.26 2.06 -18.12
CA TRP A 35 15.11 1.53 -17.36
C TRP A 35 15.56 0.92 -16.04
N VAL A 36 15.05 1.42 -14.93
CA VAL A 36 15.30 0.85 -13.60
C VAL A 36 13.98 0.28 -13.12
N GLY A 37 13.75 -0.99 -13.44
CA GLY A 37 12.56 -1.71 -13.02
C GLY A 37 12.54 -1.95 -11.51
N LYS A 38 11.34 -2.12 -10.95
CA LYS A 38 11.18 -2.58 -9.56
C LYS A 38 10.86 -4.08 -9.56
N ASP A 39 11.62 -4.86 -8.78
CA ASP A 39 11.26 -6.26 -8.52
C ASP A 39 10.02 -6.33 -7.61
N PHE A 40 8.84 -6.32 -8.24
CA PHE A 40 7.56 -6.46 -7.55
C PHE A 40 7.36 -7.84 -6.95
N PHE A 41 8.00 -8.89 -7.48
CA PHE A 41 7.88 -10.22 -6.89
C PHE A 41 8.56 -10.26 -5.53
N ALA A 42 9.81 -9.81 -5.44
CA ALA A 42 10.51 -9.70 -4.16
C ALA A 42 9.77 -8.77 -3.19
N LEU A 43 9.19 -7.67 -3.69
CA LEU A 43 8.37 -6.77 -2.87
C LEU A 43 7.13 -7.48 -2.30
N PHE A 44 6.38 -8.22 -3.12
CA PHE A 44 5.19 -8.94 -2.69
C PHE A 44 5.57 -10.07 -1.73
N VAL A 45 6.63 -10.84 -1.99
CA VAL A 45 7.14 -11.86 -1.06
C VAL A 45 7.45 -11.23 0.30
N LYS A 46 8.08 -10.05 0.33
CA LYS A 46 8.33 -9.31 1.57
C LYS A 46 7.04 -8.86 2.27
N PHE A 47 6.06 -8.38 1.53
CA PHE A 47 4.76 -7.96 2.07
C PHE A 47 3.97 -9.14 2.67
N PHE A 48 3.85 -10.26 1.96
CA PHE A 48 3.17 -11.45 2.48
C PHE A 48 3.96 -12.10 3.63
N GLY A 49 5.30 -12.11 3.55
CA GLY A 49 6.16 -12.53 4.65
C GLY A 49 5.95 -11.70 5.93
N SER A 50 5.64 -10.41 5.79
CA SER A 50 5.29 -9.53 6.93
C SER A 50 4.03 -9.96 7.70
N LEU A 51 3.11 -10.63 7.01
CA LEU A 51 1.88 -11.16 7.58
C LEU A 51 2.05 -12.59 8.13
N GLY A 52 3.25 -13.16 8.05
CA GLY A 52 3.53 -14.54 8.42
C GLY A 52 3.21 -15.56 7.32
N LEU A 53 2.76 -15.10 6.14
CA LEU A 53 2.51 -15.93 4.97
C LEU A 53 3.83 -16.14 4.22
N LYS A 54 4.53 -17.22 4.57
CA LYS A 54 5.86 -17.53 4.01
C LYS A 54 5.81 -18.24 2.65
N GLU A 55 4.66 -18.80 2.28
CA GLU A 55 4.54 -19.49 1.00
C GLU A 55 4.52 -18.49 -0.17
N PRO A 56 5.42 -18.61 -1.16
CA PRO A 56 5.51 -17.67 -2.28
C PRO A 56 4.24 -17.61 -3.13
N ILE A 57 3.40 -18.65 -3.08
CA ILE A 57 2.18 -18.73 -3.90
C ILE A 57 1.22 -17.57 -3.65
N PHE A 58 1.12 -17.08 -2.40
CA PHE A 58 0.29 -15.92 -2.08
C PHE A 58 0.79 -14.66 -2.79
N ALA A 59 2.10 -14.43 -2.79
CA ALA A 59 2.72 -13.31 -3.49
C ALA A 59 2.55 -13.43 -5.01
N THR A 60 2.74 -14.63 -5.58
CA THR A 60 2.55 -14.88 -7.01
C THR A 60 1.12 -14.63 -7.47
N VAL A 61 0.13 -15.19 -6.75
CA VAL A 61 -1.30 -15.04 -7.12
C VAL A 61 -1.74 -13.58 -7.00
N ALA A 62 -1.33 -12.90 -5.92
CA ALA A 62 -1.66 -11.48 -5.73
C ALA A 62 -1.02 -10.61 -6.83
N LEU A 63 0.27 -10.82 -7.13
CA LEU A 63 0.96 -10.08 -8.18
C LEU A 63 0.34 -10.33 -9.55
N ALA A 64 0.04 -11.58 -9.91
CA ALA A 64 -0.59 -11.92 -11.17
C ALA A 64 -1.98 -11.27 -11.30
N THR A 65 -2.77 -11.29 -10.23
CA THR A 65 -4.11 -10.69 -10.21
C THR A 65 -4.04 -9.18 -10.40
N VAL A 66 -3.17 -8.50 -9.64
CA VAL A 66 -2.98 -7.06 -9.77
C VAL A 66 -2.48 -6.71 -11.18
N SER A 67 -1.46 -7.40 -11.67
CA SER A 67 -0.89 -7.17 -13.01
C SER A 67 -1.95 -7.30 -14.12
N ALA A 68 -2.82 -8.31 -14.03
CA ALA A 68 -3.91 -8.51 -14.98
C ALA A 68 -4.91 -7.35 -14.94
N LEU A 69 -5.29 -6.89 -13.75
CA LEU A 69 -6.20 -5.76 -13.59
C LEU A 69 -5.59 -4.46 -14.14
N GLU A 70 -4.31 -4.21 -13.89
CA GLU A 70 -3.61 -3.05 -14.46
C GLU A 70 -3.55 -3.09 -15.99
N ALA A 71 -3.28 -4.27 -16.57
CA ALA A 71 -3.27 -4.46 -18.02
C ALA A 71 -4.65 -4.19 -18.64
N VAL A 72 -5.73 -4.70 -18.02
CA VAL A 72 -7.11 -4.40 -18.44
C VAL A 72 -7.37 -2.88 -18.37
N ASN A 73 -6.91 -2.24 -17.31
CA ASN A 73 -7.08 -0.81 -17.11
C ASN A 73 -6.34 0.02 -18.17
N PHE A 74 -5.10 -0.35 -18.48
CA PHE A 74 -4.33 0.21 -19.58
C PHE A 74 -5.07 0.09 -20.92
N VAL A 75 -5.65 -1.08 -21.22
CA VAL A 75 -6.44 -1.30 -22.43
C VAL A 75 -7.65 -0.35 -22.49
N PHE A 76 -8.33 -0.07 -21.38
CA PHE A 76 -9.43 0.90 -21.38
C PHE A 76 -8.97 2.32 -21.71
N TYR A 77 -7.84 2.77 -21.17
CA TYR A 77 -7.26 4.07 -21.53
C TYR A 77 -6.82 4.12 -22.99
N LEU A 78 -6.19 3.06 -23.49
CA LEU A 78 -5.78 2.95 -24.88
C LEU A 78 -6.98 3.01 -25.84
N LEU A 79 -8.05 2.28 -25.53
CA LEU A 79 -9.30 2.33 -26.30
C LEU A 79 -9.96 3.70 -26.26
N ALA A 80 -9.91 4.40 -25.12
CA ALA A 80 -10.39 5.77 -25.00
C ALA A 80 -9.58 6.73 -25.89
N LEU A 81 -8.25 6.62 -25.86
CA LEU A 81 -7.33 7.41 -26.67
C LEU A 81 -7.54 7.16 -28.16
N ILE A 82 -7.60 5.89 -28.60
CA ILE A 82 -7.88 5.54 -30.00
C ILE A 82 -9.24 6.06 -30.45
N SER A 83 -10.27 5.91 -29.62
CA SER A 83 -11.62 6.40 -29.93
C SER A 83 -11.66 7.92 -30.05
N PHE A 84 -10.91 8.63 -29.19
CA PHE A 84 -10.75 10.07 -29.24
C PHE A 84 -10.04 10.51 -30.53
N SER A 85 -8.94 9.87 -30.89
CA SER A 85 -8.19 10.12 -32.13
C SER A 85 -9.04 9.84 -33.38
N LYS A 86 -9.92 8.84 -33.33
CA LYS A 86 -10.91 8.54 -34.40
C LYS A 86 -12.13 9.47 -34.40
N ARG A 87 -12.14 10.53 -33.58
CA ARG A 87 -13.23 11.51 -33.44
C ARG A 87 -14.58 10.90 -33.00
N ARG A 88 -14.56 9.75 -32.32
CA ARG A 88 -15.76 9.07 -31.80
C ARG A 88 -16.01 9.47 -30.35
N ALA A 89 -16.44 10.72 -30.15
CA ALA A 89 -16.55 11.33 -28.82
C ALA A 89 -17.37 10.52 -27.78
N PRO A 90 -18.55 9.96 -28.10
CA PRO A 90 -19.31 9.17 -27.12
C PRO A 90 -18.61 7.87 -26.71
N GLN A 91 -17.87 7.25 -27.64
CA GLN A 91 -17.12 6.02 -27.37
C GLN A 91 -15.87 6.32 -26.53
N ALA A 92 -15.17 7.41 -26.83
CA ALA A 92 -14.03 7.88 -26.05
C ALA A 92 -14.42 8.16 -24.60
N GLU A 93 -15.52 8.89 -24.37
CA GLU A 93 -16.02 9.16 -23.02
C GLU A 93 -16.41 7.89 -22.28
N LYS A 94 -17.11 6.95 -22.94
CA LYS A 94 -17.50 5.67 -22.34
C LYS A 94 -16.30 4.83 -21.91
N TRP A 95 -15.28 4.72 -22.75
CA TRP A 95 -14.05 3.99 -22.40
C TRP A 95 -13.24 4.71 -21.33
N PHE A 96 -13.15 6.04 -21.39
CA PHE A 96 -12.46 6.83 -20.37
C PHE A 96 -13.14 6.71 -19.00
N PHE A 97 -14.47 6.73 -18.95
CA PHE A 97 -15.23 6.51 -17.71
C PHE A 97 -14.92 5.13 -17.10
N ARG A 98 -14.92 4.07 -17.93
CA ARG A 98 -14.59 2.71 -17.51
C ARG A 98 -13.16 2.63 -16.97
N ALA A 99 -12.22 3.28 -17.65
CA ALA A 99 -10.82 3.36 -17.25
C ALA A 99 -10.66 4.07 -15.90
N VAL A 100 -11.28 5.24 -15.73
CA VAL A 100 -11.25 5.98 -14.46
C VAL A 100 -11.87 5.16 -13.33
N PHE A 101 -13.05 4.57 -13.54
CA PHE A 101 -13.72 3.77 -12.52
C PHE A 101 -12.88 2.56 -12.09
N SER A 102 -12.33 1.82 -13.06
CA SER A 102 -11.39 0.72 -12.84
C SER A 102 -10.16 1.17 -12.05
N SER A 103 -9.57 2.31 -12.44
CA SER A 103 -8.40 2.88 -11.77
C SER A 103 -8.68 3.30 -10.33
N MET A 104 -9.86 3.87 -10.07
CA MET A 104 -10.26 4.22 -8.71
C MET A 104 -10.34 2.99 -7.81
N VAL A 105 -10.90 1.88 -8.31
CA VAL A 105 -10.93 0.62 -7.58
C VAL A 105 -9.51 0.11 -7.31
N LEU A 106 -8.63 0.12 -8.32
CA LEU A 106 -7.23 -0.30 -8.17
C LEU A 106 -6.47 0.55 -7.14
N PHE A 107 -6.55 1.87 -7.22
CA PHE A 107 -5.88 2.73 -6.24
C PHE A 107 -6.46 2.58 -4.84
N SER A 108 -7.77 2.34 -4.69
CA SER A 108 -8.34 2.02 -3.38
C SER A 108 -7.78 0.69 -2.85
N LEU A 109 -7.66 -0.35 -3.68
CA LEU A 109 -7.03 -1.61 -3.29
C LEU A 109 -5.56 -1.41 -2.89
N PHE A 110 -4.81 -0.60 -3.63
CA PHE A 110 -3.42 -0.27 -3.29
C PHE A 110 -3.32 0.51 -1.98
N SER A 111 -4.15 1.54 -1.76
CA SER A 111 -4.16 2.27 -0.49
C SER A 111 -4.50 1.37 0.71
N ILE A 112 -5.43 0.43 0.56
CA ILE A 112 -5.72 -0.56 1.61
C ILE A 112 -4.50 -1.45 1.84
N ALA A 113 -3.88 -1.97 0.78
CA ALA A 113 -2.69 -2.79 0.87
C ALA A 113 -1.53 -2.04 1.55
N ASP A 114 -1.29 -0.78 1.19
CA ASP A 114 -0.26 0.06 1.78
C ASP A 114 -0.47 0.28 3.27
N GLN A 115 -1.73 0.43 3.72
CA GLN A 115 -2.04 0.50 5.14
C GLN A 115 -1.77 -0.83 5.87
N VAL A 116 -2.17 -1.95 5.27
CA VAL A 116 -1.97 -3.30 5.83
C VAL A 116 -0.47 -3.65 5.93
N PHE A 117 0.29 -3.35 4.88
CA PHE A 117 1.72 -3.64 4.82
C PHE A 117 2.59 -2.56 5.50
N GLY A 118 2.05 -1.36 5.68
CA GLY A 118 2.70 -0.24 6.36
C GLY A 118 3.59 0.62 5.47
N ASP A 119 3.31 0.69 4.17
CA ASP A 119 4.03 1.53 3.21
C ASP A 119 3.44 2.95 3.17
N ARG A 120 3.95 3.82 4.03
CA ARG A 120 3.41 5.19 4.21
C ARG A 120 3.65 6.10 3.00
N PHE A 121 4.72 5.87 2.25
CA PHE A 121 5.07 6.72 1.12
C PHE A 121 4.13 6.42 -0.06
N GLN A 122 3.96 5.14 -0.37
CA GLN A 122 3.06 4.70 -1.43
C GLN A 122 1.59 5.02 -1.11
N LEU A 123 1.19 4.97 0.17
CA LEU A 123 -0.17 5.34 0.59
C LEU A 123 -0.55 6.77 0.17
N LEU A 124 0.36 7.73 0.34
CA LEU A 124 0.12 9.12 -0.03
C LEU A 124 0.04 9.27 -1.55
N GLU A 125 0.94 8.62 -2.28
CA GLU A 125 0.98 8.65 -3.74
C GLU A 125 -0.31 8.08 -4.34
N HIS A 126 -0.74 6.88 -3.91
CA HIS A 126 -1.98 6.25 -4.38
C HIS A 126 -3.22 7.06 -4.02
N GLY A 127 -3.26 7.66 -2.82
CA GLY A 127 -4.35 8.56 -2.42
C GLY A 127 -4.42 9.82 -3.29
N LEU A 128 -3.26 10.41 -3.64
CA LEU A 128 -3.17 11.55 -4.54
C LEU A 128 -3.67 11.19 -5.94
N PHE A 129 -3.22 10.06 -6.49
CA PHE A 129 -3.66 9.60 -7.82
C PHE A 129 -5.17 9.35 -7.88
N TRP A 130 -5.76 8.84 -6.79
CA TRP A 130 -7.20 8.68 -6.67
C TRP A 130 -7.95 10.02 -6.83
N LEU A 131 -7.47 11.10 -6.18
CA LEU A 131 -8.05 12.44 -6.31
C LEU A 131 -7.83 13.03 -7.71
N ILE A 132 -6.63 12.88 -8.26
CA ILE A 132 -6.28 13.39 -9.61
C ILE A 132 -7.12 12.67 -10.68
N LEU A 133 -7.48 11.40 -10.51
CA LEU A 133 -8.38 10.68 -11.42
C LEU A 133 -9.78 11.29 -11.46
N ILE A 134 -10.36 11.60 -10.30
CA ILE A 134 -11.67 12.25 -10.21
C ILE A 134 -11.62 13.62 -10.88
N ALA A 135 -10.59 14.41 -10.56
CA ALA A 135 -10.36 15.70 -11.20
C ALA A 135 -10.21 15.57 -12.72
N SER A 136 -9.47 14.56 -13.19
CA SER A 136 -9.28 14.26 -14.62
C SER A 136 -10.59 13.90 -15.31
N TRP A 137 -11.44 13.10 -14.67
CA TRP A 137 -12.77 12.75 -15.20
C TRP A 137 -13.69 13.97 -15.30
N ILE A 138 -13.76 14.75 -14.23
CA ILE A 138 -14.54 15.99 -14.17
C ILE A 138 -14.04 16.93 -15.28
N LEU A 139 -12.75 17.21 -15.33
CA LEU A 139 -12.16 18.10 -16.32
C LEU A 139 -12.42 17.61 -17.74
N TYR A 140 -12.22 16.33 -18.03
CA TYR A 140 -12.49 15.75 -19.35
C TYR A 140 -13.94 15.91 -19.79
N LYS A 141 -14.90 15.69 -18.86
CA LYS A 141 -16.33 15.79 -19.14
C LYS A 141 -16.77 17.24 -19.32
N PHE A 142 -16.40 18.14 -18.42
CA PHE A 142 -16.82 19.55 -18.48
C PHE A 142 -16.17 20.31 -19.63
N VAL A 143 -14.90 20.02 -19.96
CA VAL A 143 -14.24 20.60 -21.13
C VAL A 143 -14.90 20.17 -22.45
N SER A 144 -15.64 19.05 -22.45
CA SER A 144 -16.37 18.58 -23.63
C SER A 144 -17.71 19.28 -23.89
N SER A 145 -18.37 19.82 -22.86
CA SER A 145 -19.68 20.47 -22.98
C SER A 145 -19.52 21.93 -23.40
N SER A 146 -20.05 22.29 -24.57
CA SER A 146 -20.09 23.67 -25.09
C SER A 146 -21.34 24.46 -24.69
N GLU A 147 -22.25 23.88 -23.93
CA GLU A 147 -23.50 24.53 -23.52
C GLU A 147 -23.63 24.53 -22.01
N ASP A 148 -24.23 25.60 -21.47
CA ASP A 148 -24.55 25.88 -20.05
C ASP A 148 -25.26 24.72 -19.35
N ASN A 149 -24.52 23.65 -19.07
CA ASN A 149 -24.99 22.58 -18.23
C ASN A 149 -24.71 22.98 -16.78
N LYS A 150 -25.67 23.69 -16.19
CA LYS A 150 -25.92 23.60 -14.74
C LYS A 150 -25.76 22.12 -14.37
N LEU A 151 -24.96 21.82 -13.34
CA LEU A 151 -24.74 20.48 -12.79
C LEU A 151 -26.08 19.75 -12.59
N SER A 152 -26.58 19.11 -13.63
CA SER A 152 -27.79 18.32 -13.58
C SER A 152 -27.34 16.92 -13.22
N PHE A 153 -27.38 16.63 -11.92
CA PHE A 153 -27.26 15.29 -11.36
C PHE A 153 -28.49 14.45 -11.73
N LYS A 154 -28.82 14.35 -13.03
CA LYS A 154 -29.83 13.40 -13.51
C LYS A 154 -29.19 12.01 -13.48
N GLY A 155 -29.21 11.42 -12.28
CA GLY A 155 -28.58 10.14 -11.99
C GLY A 155 -29.14 9.04 -12.88
N SER A 156 -28.37 8.63 -13.88
CA SER A 156 -28.63 7.41 -14.64
C SER A 156 -28.67 6.21 -13.70
N LYS A 157 -29.37 5.14 -14.08
CA LYS A 157 -29.46 3.91 -13.25
C LYS A 157 -28.05 3.39 -12.88
N SER A 158 -27.11 3.47 -13.82
CA SER A 158 -25.70 3.12 -13.60
C SER A 158 -25.00 4.05 -12.61
N PHE A 159 -25.30 5.36 -12.62
CA PHE A 159 -24.73 6.31 -11.66
C PHE A 159 -25.22 6.04 -10.23
N LYS A 160 -26.53 5.74 -10.06
CA LYS A 160 -27.08 5.36 -8.75
C LYS A 160 -26.47 4.07 -8.23
N ILE A 161 -26.31 3.06 -9.09
CA ILE A 161 -25.65 1.80 -8.73
C ILE A 161 -24.20 2.05 -8.32
N ALA A 162 -23.45 2.86 -9.08
CA ALA A 162 -22.06 3.20 -8.76
C ALA A 162 -21.95 3.93 -7.40
N LEU A 163 -22.88 4.84 -7.09
CA LEU A 163 -22.95 5.53 -5.80
C LEU A 163 -23.20 4.57 -4.64
N ILE A 164 -24.15 3.65 -4.79
CA ILE A 164 -24.49 2.66 -3.76
C ILE A 164 -23.29 1.72 -3.54
N VAL A 165 -22.72 1.18 -4.61
CA VAL A 165 -21.55 0.28 -4.52
C VAL A 165 -20.35 1.01 -3.92
N GLY A 166 -20.10 2.25 -4.33
CA GLY A 166 -19.04 3.08 -3.77
C GLY A 166 -19.22 3.32 -2.27
N PHE A 167 -20.44 3.70 -1.85
CA PHE A 167 -20.76 3.89 -0.44
C PHE A 167 -20.59 2.61 0.38
N CYS A 168 -21.10 1.47 -0.12
CA CYS A 168 -20.92 0.17 0.54
C CYS A 168 -19.44 -0.21 0.67
N LEU A 169 -18.64 -0.06 -0.39
CA LEU A 169 -17.21 -0.33 -0.37
C LEU A 169 -16.48 0.58 0.62
N THR A 170 -16.80 1.87 0.63
CA THR A 170 -16.23 2.82 1.61
C THR A 170 -16.59 2.40 3.02
N ALA A 171 -17.86 2.09 3.30
CA ALA A 171 -18.30 1.65 4.63
C ALA A 171 -17.58 0.37 5.09
N ILE A 172 -17.52 -0.66 4.23
CA ILE A 172 -16.82 -1.92 4.53
C ILE A 172 -15.34 -1.67 4.80
N THR A 173 -14.70 -0.84 3.97
CA THR A 173 -13.28 -0.50 4.12
C THR A 173 -13.03 0.25 5.42
N SER A 174 -13.86 1.26 5.74
CA SER A 174 -13.77 2.02 6.99
C SER A 174 -13.96 1.12 8.20
N ILE A 175 -14.95 0.21 8.20
CA ILE A 175 -15.15 -0.77 9.28
C ILE A 175 -13.93 -1.66 9.42
N SER A 176 -13.38 -2.16 8.32
CA SER A 176 -12.20 -3.04 8.31
C SER A 176 -10.96 -2.34 8.87
N ILE A 177 -10.73 -1.07 8.50
CA ILE A 177 -9.63 -0.26 9.02
C ILE A 177 -9.81 -0.01 10.53
N VAL A 178 -11.02 0.32 10.98
CA VAL A 178 -11.30 0.56 12.41
C VAL A 178 -11.15 -0.73 13.22
N ASP A 179 -11.65 -1.86 12.73
CA ASP A 179 -11.50 -3.17 13.37
C ASP A 179 -10.02 -3.59 13.45
N PHE A 180 -9.27 -3.44 12.36
CA PHE A 180 -7.83 -3.70 12.35
C PHE A 180 -7.08 -2.79 13.33
N SER A 181 -7.40 -1.49 13.35
CA SER A 181 -6.85 -0.53 14.31
C SER A 181 -7.14 -0.95 15.74
N ASN A 182 -8.40 -1.25 16.09
CA ASN A 182 -8.77 -1.68 17.43
C ASN A 182 -8.04 -2.95 17.88
N LYS A 183 -7.83 -3.90 16.97
CA LYS A 183 -7.09 -5.15 17.24
C LYS A 183 -5.58 -4.95 17.40
N THR A 184 -5.00 -3.92 16.78
CA THR A 184 -3.53 -3.75 16.70
C THR A 184 -3.01 -2.55 17.47
N PHE A 185 -3.85 -1.59 17.86
CA PHE A 185 -3.44 -0.35 18.52
C PHE A 185 -2.86 -0.57 19.93
N SER A 186 -3.25 -1.64 20.61
CA SER A 186 -2.65 -2.05 21.89
C SER A 186 -1.14 -2.30 21.79
N ASN A 187 -0.63 -2.65 20.59
CA ASN A 187 0.80 -2.87 20.34
C ASN A 187 1.64 -1.59 20.46
N VAL A 188 1.02 -0.40 20.41
CA VAL A 188 1.70 0.90 20.62
C VAL A 188 2.17 1.07 22.06
N ASN A 189 1.63 0.29 23.00
CA ASN A 189 1.89 0.49 24.43
C ASN A 189 2.24 -0.77 25.23
N SER A 190 2.14 -1.95 24.62
CA SER A 190 2.31 -3.23 25.31
C SER A 190 3.76 -3.70 25.24
N PRO A 191 4.39 -4.09 26.38
CA PRO A 191 5.74 -4.65 26.36
C PRO A 191 5.75 -5.98 25.61
N VAL A 192 6.87 -6.25 24.94
CA VAL A 192 7.05 -7.45 24.12
C VAL A 192 7.66 -8.56 24.97
N ALA A 193 7.12 -9.76 24.90
CA ALA A 193 7.70 -10.92 25.57
C ALA A 193 8.99 -11.36 24.84
N GLY A 194 10.03 -11.61 25.62
CA GLY A 194 11.29 -12.14 25.11
C GLY A 194 11.29 -13.67 25.16
N GLU A 195 11.92 -14.29 24.16
CA GLU A 195 12.19 -15.71 24.11
C GLU A 195 13.69 -15.92 24.33
N GLU A 196 14.07 -16.80 25.26
CA GLU A 196 15.46 -17.18 25.44
C GLU A 196 15.88 -18.08 24.29
N VAL A 197 16.84 -17.63 23.48
CA VAL A 197 17.30 -18.37 22.29
C VAL A 197 18.56 -19.16 22.57
N VAL A 198 19.38 -18.67 23.48
CA VAL A 198 20.61 -19.30 24.00
C VAL A 198 20.74 -18.84 25.45
N GLU A 199 21.42 -19.61 26.30
CA GLU A 199 21.68 -19.26 27.69
C GLU A 199 22.20 -17.82 27.83
N GLY A 200 21.46 -16.99 28.56
CA GLY A 200 21.79 -15.58 28.77
C GLY A 200 21.56 -14.67 27.56
N VAL A 201 20.85 -15.12 26.53
CA VAL A 201 20.50 -14.32 25.34
C VAL A 201 19.01 -14.38 25.05
N TYR A 202 18.35 -13.24 25.24
CA TYR A 202 16.91 -13.09 25.03
C TYR A 202 16.61 -12.34 23.74
N LYS A 203 15.76 -12.92 22.90
CA LYS A 203 15.29 -12.33 21.65
C LYS A 203 13.89 -11.74 21.83
N PHE A 204 13.72 -10.49 21.41
CA PHE A 204 12.45 -9.79 21.40
C PHE A 204 12.08 -9.42 19.97
N ASN A 205 10.85 -9.74 19.58
CA ASN A 205 10.33 -9.46 18.25
C ASN A 205 9.28 -8.34 18.33
N PHE A 206 9.72 -7.10 18.11
CA PHE A 206 8.85 -5.95 18.27
C PHE A 206 7.81 -5.85 17.14
N PRO A 207 6.53 -5.65 17.47
CA PRO A 207 5.47 -5.58 16.48
C PRO A 207 5.54 -4.29 15.65
N PHE A 208 4.82 -4.31 14.53
CA PHE A 208 4.53 -3.11 13.76
C PHE A 208 3.84 -2.07 14.68
N LEU A 209 4.39 -0.85 14.73
CA LEU A 209 4.05 0.29 15.61
C LEU A 209 4.80 0.38 16.95
N ALA A 210 5.65 -0.59 17.30
CA ALA A 210 6.50 -0.44 18.47
C ALA A 210 7.51 0.70 18.29
N ASP A 211 7.50 1.64 19.23
CA ASP A 211 8.41 2.78 19.26
C ASP A 211 9.33 2.73 20.48
N LYS A 212 10.00 3.86 20.77
CA LYS A 212 10.88 3.99 21.93
C LYS A 212 10.17 3.65 23.25
N LEU A 213 8.89 4.01 23.42
CA LEU A 213 8.16 3.77 24.66
C LEU A 213 7.90 2.28 24.86
N VAL A 214 7.54 1.57 23.78
CA VAL A 214 7.38 0.11 23.81
C VAL A 214 8.70 -0.57 24.15
N TRP A 215 9.80 -0.08 23.60
CA TRP A 215 11.15 -0.58 23.93
C TRP A 215 11.50 -0.39 25.40
N GLU A 216 11.33 0.83 25.94
CA GLU A 216 11.62 1.12 27.35
C GLU A 216 10.76 0.26 28.29
N LYS A 217 9.45 0.15 28.02
CA LYS A 217 8.55 -0.71 28.79
C LYS A 217 8.96 -2.18 28.71
N THR A 218 9.41 -2.65 27.56
CA THR A 218 9.87 -4.03 27.36
C THR A 218 11.10 -4.32 28.22
N ILE A 219 12.12 -3.46 28.16
CA ILE A 219 13.34 -3.63 28.97
C ILE A 219 13.07 -3.50 30.47
N ASN A 220 12.22 -2.55 30.87
CA ASN A 220 11.85 -2.37 32.28
C ASN A 220 11.07 -3.59 32.81
N THR A 221 10.13 -4.11 32.02
CA THR A 221 9.38 -5.33 32.36
C THR A 221 10.31 -6.54 32.44
N PHE A 222 11.24 -6.68 31.49
CA PHE A 222 12.23 -7.75 31.50
C PHE A 222 13.12 -7.73 32.75
N LYS A 223 13.66 -6.56 33.12
CA LYS A 223 14.47 -6.40 34.33
C LYS A 223 13.69 -6.68 35.62
N LYS A 224 12.41 -6.31 35.65
CA LYS A 224 11.52 -6.58 36.79
C LYS A 224 11.25 -8.08 36.94
N ASN A 225 11.04 -8.78 35.82
CA ASN A 225 10.74 -10.21 35.81
C ASN A 225 11.99 -11.08 36.04
N ASN A 226 13.19 -10.54 35.75
CA ASN A 226 14.47 -11.24 35.90
C ASN A 226 15.42 -10.48 36.85
N PRO A 227 15.10 -10.39 38.16
CA PRO A 227 15.89 -9.59 39.10
C PRO A 227 17.31 -10.10 39.30
N ASN A 228 17.55 -11.39 39.05
CA ASN A 228 18.85 -12.05 39.21
C ASN A 228 19.78 -11.88 38.01
N LEU A 229 19.26 -11.39 36.88
CA LEU A 229 20.03 -11.17 35.66
C LEU A 229 20.50 -9.71 35.57
N LYS A 230 21.72 -9.53 35.07
CA LYS A 230 22.28 -8.23 34.71
C LYS A 230 22.31 -8.12 33.20
N VAL A 231 21.68 -7.08 32.65
CA VAL A 231 21.78 -6.76 31.21
C VAL A 231 23.14 -6.15 30.93
N ASN A 232 23.93 -6.84 30.10
CA ASN A 232 25.28 -6.42 29.73
C ASN A 232 25.30 -5.66 28.42
N TYR A 233 24.59 -6.18 27.42
CA TYR A 233 24.60 -5.64 26.07
C TYR A 233 23.24 -5.80 25.40
N ILE A 234 22.90 -4.84 24.56
CA ILE A 234 21.67 -4.85 23.76
C ILE A 234 22.07 -4.67 22.30
N TYR A 235 21.69 -5.63 21.46
CA TYR A 235 21.98 -5.65 20.04
C TYR A 235 20.69 -5.61 19.23
N THR A 236 20.61 -4.71 18.26
CA THR A 236 19.57 -4.75 17.22
C THR A 236 20.06 -5.59 16.06
N GLY A 237 19.29 -6.60 15.67
CA GLY A 237 19.66 -7.48 14.55
C GLY A 237 19.92 -6.70 13.25
N PRO A 238 20.84 -7.16 12.40
CA PRO A 238 21.18 -6.53 11.13
C PRO A 238 19.96 -6.48 10.19
N SER A 239 19.95 -5.49 9.31
CA SER A 239 18.82 -5.18 8.40
C SER A 239 18.36 -6.39 7.58
N GLU A 240 19.29 -7.30 7.23
CA GLU A 240 19.00 -8.51 6.46
C GLU A 240 18.14 -9.54 7.23
N LEU A 241 18.18 -9.52 8.58
CA LEU A 241 17.36 -10.40 9.42
C LEU A 241 15.99 -9.80 9.75
N ASN A 242 15.77 -8.51 9.48
CA ASN A 242 14.47 -7.84 9.57
C ASN A 242 13.60 -8.15 8.33
N SER A 243 13.34 -9.44 8.10
CA SER A 243 12.53 -9.95 6.99
C SER A 243 11.04 -9.60 7.10
N LYS A 244 10.57 -9.11 8.25
CA LYS A 244 9.14 -8.90 8.50
C LYS A 244 8.62 -7.52 8.12
N LYS A 245 9.22 -6.36 8.47
CA LYS A 245 8.85 -5.03 7.91
C LYS A 245 10.02 -4.05 8.06
N LYS A 246 10.03 -2.93 7.31
CA LYS A 246 11.03 -1.84 7.43
C LYS A 246 11.06 -1.17 8.83
N THR A 247 10.05 -1.44 9.66
CA THR A 247 9.86 -0.93 11.04
C THR A 247 9.72 -2.03 12.09
N HIS A 248 9.96 -3.31 11.76
CA HIS A 248 10.14 -4.33 12.79
C HIS A 248 11.55 -4.23 13.36
N MET A 249 11.68 -4.37 14.68
CA MET A 249 12.98 -4.40 15.37
C MET A 249 13.14 -5.75 16.04
N LEU A 250 14.18 -6.49 15.65
CA LEU A 250 14.67 -7.63 16.41
C LEU A 250 15.70 -7.14 17.41
N LEU A 251 15.42 -7.35 18.70
CA LEU A 251 16.32 -6.98 19.78
C LEU A 251 16.85 -8.24 20.45
N TYR A 252 18.16 -8.30 20.67
CA TYR A 252 18.83 -9.31 21.46
C TYR A 252 19.37 -8.65 22.73
N VAL A 253 19.00 -9.19 23.88
CA VAL A 253 19.45 -8.72 25.19
C VAL A 253 20.35 -9.80 25.78
N PHE A 254 21.61 -9.46 25.99
CA PHE A 254 22.62 -10.33 26.58
C PHE A 254 22.69 -10.09 28.07
N THR A 255 22.62 -11.16 28.84
CA THR A 255 22.54 -11.14 30.30
C THR A 255 23.49 -12.13 30.93
N GLU A 256 23.96 -11.81 32.13
CA GLU A 256 24.70 -12.71 33.02
C GLU A 256 24.01 -12.74 34.39
N GLU A 257 24.22 -13.81 35.15
CA GLU A 257 23.79 -13.84 36.55
C GLU A 257 24.53 -12.78 37.37
N LYS A 258 23.80 -12.10 38.25
CA LYS A 258 24.39 -11.21 39.24
C LYS A 258 25.19 -12.06 40.22
N SER A 259 26.50 -12.08 40.05
CA SER A 259 27.41 -12.58 41.07
C SER A 259 27.26 -11.71 42.32
N TYR A 260 26.61 -12.25 43.35
CA TYR A 260 26.73 -11.72 44.69
C TYR A 260 28.17 -11.96 45.13
N SER A 261 29.04 -10.97 44.93
CA SER A 261 30.35 -11.02 45.57
C SER A 261 30.10 -10.97 47.08
N ILE A 262 30.14 -12.13 47.73
CA ILE A 262 30.32 -12.20 49.18
C ILE A 262 31.73 -11.65 49.41
N ARG A 263 31.81 -10.34 49.68
CA ARG A 263 33.02 -9.74 50.25
C ARG A 263 33.05 -10.20 51.71
N ASN A 264 33.82 -11.27 51.96
CA ASN A 264 34.36 -11.57 53.27
C ASN A 264 35.41 -10.51 53.64
#